data_AF-A0A7K1GUR5-F1
#
_entry.id   AF-A0A7K1GUR5-F1
#
_cell.length_a   1.000
_cell.length_b   1.000
_cell.length_c   1.000
_cell.angle_alpha   90.00
_cell.angle_beta   90.00
_cell.angle_gamma   90.00
#
_symmetry.space_group_name_H-M   'P 1'
#
loop_
_entity.id
_entity.type
_entity.pdbx_description
1 polymer ?
#
loop_
_entity_poly.entity_id
_entity_poly.type
_entity_poly.pdbx_seq_one_letter_code
_entity_poly.pdbx_strand_id
1 'polypeptide(L)'
;MTVGLARVTVSTPRRRVDVALPEQVPLAELLPEVLRHAGDGLADDGEQHGGWLLRRSDGSVLVGGQALAAQGIRDGEVLHLVPARTEWPEFEYDDVVEAVADAARRQGGAWSPGATRVAALVGAGVPLTVGLLALLAGGPEDPTGWLAATVAAGLLVLTGTVLSRAHGDGLAGATVGGYALPYAALAGALAVSSGDPVGPIGALRWVGAPELLAGSVALLLASVLGLFGVATRLRIFVAGTVVGVGGGAAALGALLLGPAGAAAVLLCGLTFAVGAVPLLAIRLGRVPLPPTTLPTEPADDADRVRDLPDRGRVYAAVARTEEMLTGMLIGQAALAGGAAVILVSTGDVAGRLLVGVASAVLLLRARLFTTVRHRVAPVLAGLAGYAVLGGVLAGAVDATLRLTLVVGGLLVALLVVAGGTTYARRPVSPYVGRIADLADTLLVVSVVPIACAVLGLYERARGLLG
;
A
#
# COMPACT_ATOMS: atom_id res chain seq x y z
N MET A 1 -29.32 -43.61 -36.74
CA MET A 1 -28.19 -43.38 -35.81
C MET A 1 -26.93 -43.42 -36.63
N THR A 2 -26.27 -42.29 -36.83
CA THR A 2 -24.99 -42.24 -37.58
C THR A 2 -23.91 -42.84 -36.71
N VAL A 3 -23.32 -43.96 -37.13
CA VAL A 3 -22.17 -44.55 -36.44
C VAL A 3 -20.98 -43.60 -36.65
N GLY A 4 -20.62 -42.83 -35.62
CA GLY A 4 -19.39 -42.03 -35.62
C GLY A 4 -18.18 -42.95 -35.73
N LEU A 5 -17.23 -42.61 -36.59
CA LEU A 5 -16.02 -43.39 -36.84
C LEU A 5 -14.79 -42.53 -36.52
N ALA A 6 -13.93 -43.01 -35.63
CA ALA A 6 -12.64 -42.41 -35.34
C ALA A 6 -11.59 -43.05 -36.25
N ARG A 7 -10.98 -42.25 -37.11
CA ARG A 7 -9.83 -42.64 -37.93
C ARG A 7 -8.57 -42.51 -37.10
N VAL A 8 -8.00 -43.63 -36.68
CA VAL A 8 -6.78 -43.66 -35.85
C VAL A 8 -5.67 -44.44 -36.54
N THR A 9 -4.43 -44.05 -36.27
CA THR A 9 -3.26 -44.80 -36.72
C THR A 9 -2.78 -45.68 -35.58
N VAL A 10 -2.85 -46.99 -35.73
CA VAL A 10 -2.33 -47.94 -34.76
C VAL A 10 -0.89 -48.30 -35.13
N SER A 11 0.06 -47.80 -34.34
CA SER A 11 1.47 -48.14 -34.44
C SER A 11 1.76 -49.40 -33.63
N THR A 12 2.08 -50.48 -34.34
CA THR A 12 2.52 -51.76 -33.77
C THR A 12 4.05 -51.86 -33.82
N PRO A 13 4.68 -52.83 -33.15
CA PRO A 13 6.12 -53.03 -33.25
C PRO A 13 6.62 -53.34 -34.67
N ARG A 14 5.78 -53.93 -35.53
CA ARG A 14 6.18 -54.39 -36.87
C ARG A 14 5.66 -53.52 -38.01
N ARG A 15 4.55 -52.80 -37.81
CA ARG A 15 3.92 -51.94 -38.83
C ARG A 15 3.00 -50.87 -38.25
N ARG A 16 2.65 -49.87 -39.06
CA ARG A 16 1.59 -48.91 -38.76
C ARG A 16 0.38 -49.20 -39.63
N VAL A 17 -0.82 -49.13 -39.04
CA VAL A 17 -2.07 -49.43 -39.73
C VAL A 17 -3.07 -48.33 -39.42
N ASP A 18 -3.64 -47.74 -40.46
CA ASP A 18 -4.73 -46.77 -40.32
C ASP A 18 -6.07 -47.51 -40.32
N VAL A 19 -6.85 -47.33 -39.27
CA VAL A 19 -8.14 -48.01 -39.07
C VAL A 19 -9.21 -47.02 -38.66
N ALA A 20 -10.39 -47.17 -39.25
CA ALA A 20 -11.59 -46.45 -38.85
C ALA A 20 -12.37 -47.31 -37.84
N LEU A 21 -12.40 -46.88 -36.59
CA LEU A 21 -13.02 -47.62 -35.49
C LEU A 21 -14.32 -46.93 -35.03
N PRO A 22 -15.38 -47.69 -34.69
CA PRO A 22 -16.60 -47.11 -34.12
C PRO A 22 -16.33 -46.35 -32.82
N GLU A 23 -16.70 -45.08 -32.77
CA GLU A 23 -16.37 -44.18 -31.66
C GLU A 23 -17.08 -44.52 -30.34
N GLN A 24 -18.24 -45.16 -30.45
CA GLN A 24 -19.16 -45.43 -29.33
C GLN A 24 -19.07 -46.87 -28.79
N VAL A 25 -18.22 -47.72 -29.39
CA VAL A 25 -18.05 -49.12 -28.97
C VAL A 25 -16.88 -49.21 -27.98
N PRO A 26 -17.02 -49.98 -26.88
CA PRO A 26 -15.93 -50.21 -25.93
C PRO A 26 -14.67 -50.75 -26.61
N LEU A 27 -13.51 -50.23 -26.22
CA LEU A 27 -12.24 -50.60 -26.84
C LEU A 27 -11.94 -52.11 -26.75
N ALA A 28 -12.35 -52.78 -25.67
CA ALA A 28 -12.15 -54.22 -25.48
C ALA A 28 -12.85 -55.08 -26.54
N GLU A 29 -13.97 -54.61 -27.09
CA GLU A 29 -14.70 -55.31 -28.17
C GLU A 29 -14.02 -55.10 -29.53
N LEU A 30 -13.35 -53.96 -29.70
CA LEU A 30 -12.63 -53.61 -30.92
C LEU A 30 -11.22 -54.20 -30.96
N LEU A 31 -10.60 -54.42 -29.79
CA LEU A 31 -9.20 -54.82 -29.67
C LEU A 31 -8.85 -56.14 -30.42
N PRO A 32 -9.66 -57.21 -30.38
CA PRO A 32 -9.38 -58.42 -31.16
C PRO A 32 -9.32 -58.16 -32.67
N GLU A 33 -10.20 -57.27 -33.15
CA GLU A 33 -10.27 -56.89 -34.54
C GLU A 33 -9.10 -56.02 -34.95
N VAL A 34 -8.68 -55.09 -34.08
CA VAL A 34 -7.46 -54.31 -34.26
C VAL A 34 -6.24 -55.21 -34.28
N LEU A 35 -6.13 -56.20 -33.39
CA LEU A 35 -5.02 -57.15 -33.34
C LEU A 35 -4.91 -57.98 -34.63
N ARG A 36 -6.05 -58.46 -35.14
CA ARG A 36 -6.12 -59.18 -36.42
C ARG A 36 -5.62 -58.34 -37.60
N HIS A 37 -5.96 -57.05 -37.61
CA HIS A 37 -5.49 -56.11 -38.65
C HIS A 37 -4.11 -55.52 -38.38
N ALA A 38 -3.57 -55.67 -37.16
CA ALA A 38 -2.28 -55.13 -36.73
C ALA A 38 -1.10 -56.03 -37.10
N GLY A 39 -1.29 -57.35 -37.21
CA GLY A 39 -0.23 -58.29 -37.63
C GLY A 39 -0.56 -59.75 -37.37
N ASP A 40 0.08 -60.65 -38.11
CA ASP A 40 -0.09 -62.10 -37.94
C ASP A 40 0.59 -62.58 -36.64
N GLY A 41 -0.12 -63.39 -35.85
CA GLY A 41 0.37 -63.98 -34.60
C GLY A 41 0.29 -63.09 -33.35
N LEU A 42 -0.13 -61.82 -33.47
CA LEU A 42 -0.20 -60.90 -32.32
C LEU A 42 -1.23 -61.34 -31.27
N ALA A 43 -2.31 -62.01 -31.67
CA ALA A 43 -3.29 -62.56 -30.74
C ALA A 43 -2.70 -63.67 -29.88
N ASP A 44 -1.86 -64.53 -30.46
CA ASP A 44 -1.22 -65.67 -29.79
C ASP A 44 -0.02 -65.21 -28.92
N ASP A 45 0.72 -64.18 -29.37
CA ASP A 45 1.84 -63.58 -28.64
C ASP A 45 1.39 -62.83 -27.36
N GLY A 46 0.10 -62.50 -27.25
CA GLY A 46 -0.48 -61.78 -26.12
C GLY A 46 -0.42 -62.56 -24.79
N GLU A 47 -0.55 -63.88 -24.85
CA GLU A 47 -0.47 -64.78 -23.67
C GLU A 47 0.87 -64.65 -22.94
N GLN A 48 1.96 -64.47 -23.69
CA GLN A 48 3.32 -64.45 -23.13
C GLN A 48 3.65 -63.15 -22.37
N HIS A 49 2.92 -62.06 -22.62
CA HIS A 49 3.27 -60.72 -22.13
C HIS A 49 2.15 -60.00 -21.36
N GLY A 50 1.08 -60.74 -21.00
CA GLY A 50 -0.05 -60.22 -20.21
C GLY A 50 -1.07 -59.44 -21.04
N GLY A 51 -1.13 -59.68 -22.35
CA GLY A 51 -2.03 -59.02 -23.29
C GLY A 51 -1.46 -57.76 -23.93
N TRP A 52 -2.26 -57.17 -24.81
CA TRP A 52 -1.93 -55.93 -25.52
C TRP A 52 -2.75 -54.77 -24.98
N LEU A 53 -2.11 -53.60 -24.90
CA LEU A 53 -2.74 -52.35 -24.52
C LEU A 53 -2.49 -51.32 -25.62
N LEU A 54 -3.47 -50.43 -25.85
CA LEU A 54 -3.24 -49.23 -26.63
C LEU A 54 -2.86 -48.09 -25.70
N ARG A 55 -1.78 -47.41 -26.03
CA ARG A 55 -1.33 -46.20 -25.34
C ARG A 55 -1.35 -45.02 -26.30
N ARG A 56 -1.58 -43.82 -25.77
CA ARG A 56 -1.31 -42.58 -26.50
C ARG A 56 0.19 -42.30 -26.53
N SER A 57 0.61 -41.35 -27.36
CA SER A 57 2.03 -40.96 -27.48
C SER A 57 2.60 -40.33 -26.19
N ASP A 58 1.76 -39.88 -25.26
CA ASP A 58 2.15 -39.37 -23.94
C ASP A 58 2.36 -40.49 -22.89
N GLY A 59 2.18 -41.76 -23.28
CA GLY A 59 2.34 -42.92 -22.42
C GLY A 59 1.09 -43.32 -21.63
N SER A 60 -0.01 -42.56 -21.74
CA SER A 60 -1.28 -42.88 -21.08
C SER A 60 -1.93 -44.13 -21.69
N VAL A 61 -2.47 -45.00 -20.83
CA VAL A 61 -3.11 -46.27 -21.22
C VAL A 61 -4.59 -46.06 -21.48
N LEU A 62 -5.08 -46.54 -22.61
CA LEU A 62 -6.52 -46.58 -22.89
C LEU A 62 -7.22 -47.69 -22.10
N VAL A 63 -8.35 -47.34 -21.51
CA VAL A 63 -9.21 -48.22 -20.73
C VAL A 63 -10.07 -49.06 -21.67
N GLY A 64 -9.88 -50.39 -21.64
CA GLY A 64 -10.61 -51.32 -22.50
C GLY A 64 -12.14 -51.25 -22.35
N GLY A 65 -12.64 -51.00 -21.14
CA GLY A 65 -14.08 -50.93 -20.87
C GLY A 65 -14.79 -49.65 -21.34
N GLN A 66 -14.08 -48.69 -21.94
CA GLN A 66 -14.65 -47.41 -22.38
C GLN A 66 -14.58 -47.25 -23.89
N ALA A 67 -15.56 -46.51 -24.42
CA ALA A 67 -15.60 -46.14 -25.83
C ALA A 67 -14.51 -45.12 -26.18
N LEU A 68 -14.06 -45.10 -27.45
CA LEU A 68 -13.00 -44.20 -27.92
C LEU A 68 -13.37 -42.72 -27.74
N ALA A 69 -14.62 -42.35 -28.04
CA ALA A 69 -15.11 -40.98 -27.84
C ALA A 69 -15.15 -40.56 -26.37
N ALA A 70 -15.50 -41.48 -25.46
CA ALA A 70 -15.54 -41.20 -24.02
C ALA A 70 -14.14 -40.96 -23.45
N GLN A 71 -13.13 -41.56 -24.06
CA GLN A 71 -11.72 -41.37 -23.73
C GLN A 71 -11.10 -40.20 -24.49
N GLY A 72 -11.89 -39.44 -25.26
CA GLY A 72 -11.46 -38.24 -25.97
C GLY A 72 -10.47 -38.50 -27.11
N ILE A 73 -10.53 -39.68 -27.74
CA ILE A 73 -9.74 -40.02 -28.92
C ILE A 73 -10.30 -39.27 -30.13
N ARG A 74 -9.42 -38.61 -30.88
CA ARG A 74 -9.81 -37.81 -32.06
C ARG A 74 -9.34 -38.47 -33.36
N ASP A 75 -9.98 -38.06 -34.46
CA ASP A 75 -9.50 -38.37 -35.81
C ASP A 75 -8.05 -37.92 -35.99
N GLY A 76 -7.23 -38.82 -36.54
CA GLY A 76 -5.80 -38.62 -36.80
C GLY A 76 -4.88 -38.93 -35.61
N GLU A 77 -5.41 -39.37 -34.47
CA GLU A 77 -4.58 -39.71 -33.31
C GLU A 77 -3.79 -41.00 -33.54
N VAL A 78 -2.52 -41.00 -33.11
CA VAL A 78 -1.62 -42.16 -33.22
C VAL A 78 -1.65 -42.93 -31.90
N LEU A 79 -2.07 -44.18 -31.97
CA LEU A 79 -2.14 -45.09 -30.84
C LEU A 79 -1.04 -46.14 -30.94
N HIS A 80 -0.33 -46.37 -29.84
CA HIS A 80 0.76 -47.34 -29.77
C HIS A 80 0.24 -48.63 -29.17
N LEU A 81 0.26 -49.71 -29.97
CA LEU A 81 -0.06 -51.05 -29.51
C LEU A 81 1.19 -51.65 -28.85
N VAL A 82 1.17 -51.76 -27.53
CA VAL A 82 2.30 -52.24 -26.72
C VAL A 82 1.89 -53.38 -25.80
N PRO A 83 2.82 -54.30 -25.46
CA PRO A 83 2.58 -55.31 -24.44
C PRO A 83 2.20 -54.68 -23.09
N ALA A 84 1.33 -55.36 -22.32
CA ALA A 84 0.77 -54.81 -21.08
C ALA A 84 1.84 -54.45 -20.03
N ARG A 85 2.95 -55.19 -20.02
CA ARG A 85 4.06 -55.03 -19.08
C ARG A 85 5.17 -54.10 -19.56
N THR A 86 5.00 -53.41 -20.69
CA THR A 86 6.01 -52.48 -21.20
C THR A 86 6.03 -51.20 -20.37
N GLU A 87 7.20 -50.87 -19.83
CA GLU A 87 7.49 -49.58 -19.21
C GLU A 87 7.62 -48.51 -20.30
N TRP A 88 6.96 -47.36 -20.10
CA TRP A 88 7.01 -46.24 -21.06
C TRP A 88 8.14 -45.29 -20.63
N PRO A 89 9.08 -44.92 -21.52
CA PRO A 89 10.19 -44.05 -21.15
C PRO A 89 9.68 -42.72 -20.58
N GLU A 90 10.26 -42.28 -19.45
CA GLU A 90 10.01 -40.93 -18.91
C GLU A 90 10.71 -39.88 -19.78
N PHE A 91 10.12 -38.68 -19.88
CA PHE A 91 10.71 -37.57 -20.63
C PHE A 91 12.01 -37.11 -19.94
N GLU A 92 13.15 -37.35 -20.58
CA GLU A 92 14.45 -36.84 -20.15
C GLU A 92 14.59 -35.37 -20.60
N TYR A 93 14.70 -34.45 -19.63
CA TYR A 93 14.89 -33.02 -19.91
C TYR A 93 16.39 -32.74 -20.15
N ASP A 94 16.76 -32.48 -21.41
CA ASP A 94 18.14 -32.26 -21.88
C ASP A 94 18.80 -30.97 -21.33
N ASP A 95 18.05 -30.08 -20.66
CA ASP A 95 18.58 -28.78 -20.23
C ASP A 95 18.10 -28.36 -18.82
N VAL A 96 18.57 -29.11 -17.82
CA VAL A 96 18.31 -28.83 -16.40
C VAL A 96 18.88 -27.46 -15.98
N VAL A 97 19.91 -26.97 -16.66
CA VAL A 97 20.52 -25.66 -16.39
C VAL A 97 19.60 -24.52 -16.84
N GLU A 98 19.03 -24.62 -18.05
CA GLU A 98 18.03 -23.64 -18.51
C GLU A 98 16.76 -23.69 -17.66
N ALA A 99 16.34 -24.87 -17.20
CA ALA A 99 15.20 -25.02 -16.29
C ALA A 99 15.44 -24.35 -14.93
N VAL A 100 16.65 -24.45 -14.36
CA VAL A 100 17.04 -23.77 -13.12
C VAL A 100 17.16 -22.26 -13.34
N ALA A 101 17.73 -21.81 -14.45
CA ALA A 101 17.81 -20.39 -14.80
C ALA A 101 16.43 -19.76 -15.01
N ASP A 102 15.51 -20.48 -15.66
CA ASP A 102 14.12 -20.06 -15.82
C ASP A 102 13.33 -20.13 -14.52
N ALA A 103 13.56 -21.13 -13.67
CA ALA A 103 12.95 -21.20 -12.34
C ALA A 103 13.43 -20.01 -11.47
N ALA A 104 14.71 -19.67 -11.52
CA ALA A 104 15.29 -18.53 -10.82
C ALA A 104 14.76 -17.19 -11.36
N ARG A 105 14.64 -17.02 -12.68
CA ARG A 105 14.03 -15.82 -13.29
C ARG A 105 12.54 -15.69 -12.93
N ARG A 106 11.81 -16.81 -12.88
CA ARG A 106 10.39 -16.85 -12.49
C ARG A 106 10.18 -16.56 -11.00
N GLN A 107 11.10 -16.97 -10.12
CA GLN A 107 11.01 -16.73 -8.67
C GLN A 107 11.55 -15.35 -8.27
N GLY A 108 12.61 -14.86 -8.90
CA GLY A 108 13.30 -13.63 -8.52
C GLY A 108 12.96 -12.37 -9.33
N GLY A 109 12.35 -12.52 -10.51
CA GLY A 109 12.15 -11.43 -11.47
C GLY A 109 13.47 -10.91 -12.05
N ALA A 110 13.61 -10.91 -13.38
CA ALA A 110 14.79 -10.31 -14.00
C ALA A 110 14.81 -8.78 -13.82
N TRP A 111 16.00 -8.19 -13.68
CA TRP A 111 16.16 -6.74 -13.61
C TRP A 111 15.67 -6.10 -14.91
N SER A 112 14.60 -5.30 -14.80
CA SER A 112 13.94 -4.68 -15.94
C SER A 112 14.33 -3.20 -16.09
N PRO A 113 14.14 -2.58 -17.27
CA PRO A 113 14.26 -1.13 -17.40
C PRO A 113 13.38 -0.34 -16.42
N GLY A 114 12.21 -0.91 -16.05
CA GLY A 114 11.35 -0.37 -14.99
C GLY A 114 12.01 -0.41 -13.62
N ALA A 115 12.70 -1.50 -13.29
CA ALA A 115 13.49 -1.62 -12.05
C ALA A 115 14.65 -0.60 -12.03
N THR A 116 15.39 -0.43 -13.13
CA THR A 116 16.41 0.62 -13.25
C THR A 116 15.83 2.00 -12.98
N ARG A 117 14.66 2.31 -13.56
CA ARG A 117 13.99 3.61 -13.39
C ARG A 117 13.58 3.85 -11.94
N VAL A 118 12.98 2.86 -11.28
CA VAL A 118 12.61 2.97 -9.86
C VAL A 118 13.87 3.12 -9.00
N ALA A 119 14.90 2.31 -9.25
CA ALA A 119 16.16 2.36 -8.52
C ALA A 119 16.86 3.72 -8.69
N ALA A 120 16.83 4.32 -9.88
CA ALA A 120 17.39 5.65 -10.13
C ALA A 120 16.60 6.75 -9.39
N LEU A 121 15.27 6.71 -9.41
CA LEU A 121 14.42 7.70 -8.73
C LEU A 121 14.52 7.61 -7.20
N VAL A 122 14.57 6.39 -6.66
CA VAL A 122 14.80 6.15 -5.23
C VAL A 122 16.23 6.50 -4.85
N GLY A 123 17.20 6.09 -5.67
CA GLY A 123 18.63 6.35 -5.48
C GLY A 123 18.97 7.84 -5.49
N ALA A 124 18.29 8.64 -6.33
CA ALA A 124 18.41 10.10 -6.33
C ALA A 124 17.99 10.73 -4.99
N GLY A 125 17.14 10.06 -4.21
CA GLY A 125 16.79 10.47 -2.86
C GLY A 125 18.00 10.53 -1.93
N VAL A 126 19.00 9.66 -2.10
CA VAL A 126 20.19 9.61 -1.24
C VAL A 126 21.01 10.90 -1.29
N PRO A 127 21.56 11.35 -2.44
CA PRO A 127 22.31 12.60 -2.49
C PRO A 127 21.47 13.83 -2.11
N LEU A 128 20.16 13.82 -2.41
CA LEU A 128 19.24 14.89 -1.99
C LEU A 128 19.06 14.91 -0.46
N THR A 129 18.93 13.75 0.19
CA THR A 129 18.89 13.71 1.66
C THR A 129 20.21 14.16 2.28
N VAL A 130 21.35 13.81 1.69
CA VAL A 130 22.66 14.29 2.13
C VAL A 130 22.76 15.81 1.99
N GLY A 131 22.33 16.37 0.87
CA GLY A 131 22.30 17.83 0.67
C GLY A 131 21.37 18.53 1.65
N LEU A 132 20.19 17.97 1.92
CA LEU A 132 19.26 18.50 2.92
C LEU A 132 19.89 18.48 4.34
N LEU A 133 20.54 17.38 4.71
CA LEU A 133 21.24 17.26 5.99
C LEU A 133 22.42 18.23 6.10
N ALA A 134 23.16 18.46 5.01
CA ALA A 134 24.24 19.44 4.97
C ALA A 134 23.72 20.87 5.22
N LEU A 135 22.60 21.24 4.58
CA LEU A 135 21.95 22.55 4.81
C LEU A 135 21.43 22.68 6.26
N LEU A 136 20.85 21.61 6.81
CA LEU A 136 20.41 21.58 8.20
C LEU A 136 21.58 21.71 9.20
N ALA A 137 22.72 21.09 8.88
CA ALA A 137 23.92 21.16 9.71
C ALA A 137 24.61 22.52 9.64
N GLY A 138 24.60 23.19 8.47
CA GLY A 138 25.07 24.57 8.33
C GLY A 138 24.19 25.56 9.09
N GLY A 139 22.88 25.34 9.09
CA GLY A 139 21.94 26.14 9.86
C GLY A 139 21.89 27.62 9.39
N PRO A 140 21.41 28.53 10.26
CA PRO A 140 21.25 29.94 9.92
C PRO A 140 22.57 30.72 9.82
N GLU A 141 23.63 30.20 10.44
CA GLU A 141 24.96 30.82 10.44
C GLU A 141 25.61 30.81 9.05
N ASP A 142 25.16 29.92 8.17
CA ASP A 142 25.57 29.90 6.77
C ASP A 142 24.68 30.84 5.92
N PRO A 143 25.17 32.02 5.52
CA PRO A 143 24.38 32.99 4.77
C PRO A 143 24.00 32.48 3.37
N THR A 144 24.66 31.43 2.87
CA THR A 144 24.36 30.83 1.57
C THR A 144 23.32 29.71 1.65
N GLY A 145 23.03 29.20 2.85
CA GLY A 145 22.13 28.07 3.07
C GLY A 145 20.71 28.30 2.54
N TRP A 146 20.12 29.48 2.78
CA TRP A 146 18.77 29.79 2.33
C TRP A 146 18.68 29.91 0.79
N LEU A 147 19.70 30.51 0.15
CA LEU A 147 19.79 30.60 -1.31
C LEU A 147 19.95 29.21 -1.94
N ALA A 148 20.85 28.38 -1.40
CA ALA A 148 21.06 27.02 -1.87
C ALA A 148 19.79 26.17 -1.75
N ALA A 149 19.09 26.25 -0.61
CA ALA A 149 17.82 25.57 -0.40
C ALA A 149 16.73 26.05 -1.39
N THR A 150 16.64 27.37 -1.62
CA THR A 150 15.68 27.98 -2.56
C THR A 150 15.94 27.53 -4.00
N VAL A 151 17.20 27.58 -4.43
CA VAL A 151 17.62 27.14 -5.77
C VAL A 151 17.35 25.64 -5.95
N ALA A 152 17.71 24.81 -4.97
CA ALA A 152 17.44 23.38 -5.02
C ALA A 152 15.94 23.08 -5.11
N ALA A 153 15.11 23.72 -4.28
CA ALA A 153 13.66 23.58 -4.31
C ALA A 153 13.09 24.01 -5.68
N GLY A 154 13.50 25.18 -6.17
CA GLY A 154 13.05 25.71 -7.47
C GLY A 154 13.42 24.79 -8.63
N LEU A 155 14.68 24.33 -8.69
CA LEU A 155 15.14 23.40 -9.71
C LEU A 155 14.38 22.08 -9.65
N LEU A 156 14.18 21.50 -8.46
CA LEU A 156 13.43 20.25 -8.31
C LEU A 156 11.95 20.39 -8.71
N VAL A 157 11.29 21.50 -8.36
CA VAL A 157 9.93 21.77 -8.85
C VAL A 157 9.92 21.88 -10.37
N LEU A 158 10.80 22.69 -10.95
CA LEU A 158 10.88 22.88 -12.41
C LEU A 158 11.20 21.58 -13.16
N THR A 159 12.17 20.80 -12.70
CA THR A 159 12.49 19.50 -13.28
C THR A 159 11.31 18.55 -13.14
N GLY A 160 10.63 18.54 -11.99
CA GLY A 160 9.42 17.75 -11.77
C GLY A 160 8.29 18.11 -12.75
N THR A 161 8.05 19.41 -12.98
CA THR A 161 7.04 19.88 -13.93
C THR A 161 7.42 19.54 -15.37
N VAL A 162 8.68 19.74 -15.77
CA VAL A 162 9.18 19.40 -17.11
C VAL A 162 9.10 17.89 -17.39
N LEU A 163 9.47 17.05 -16.43
CA LEU A 163 9.33 15.59 -16.57
C LEU A 163 7.86 15.20 -16.73
N SER A 164 6.97 15.77 -15.93
CA SER A 164 5.54 15.45 -16.01
C SER A 164 4.86 15.99 -17.26
N ARG A 165 5.19 17.20 -17.72
CA ARG A 165 4.45 17.91 -18.79
C ARG A 165 5.10 17.75 -20.16
N ALA A 166 6.41 17.90 -20.25
CA ALA A 166 7.13 17.83 -21.53
C ALA A 166 7.45 16.38 -21.92
N HIS A 167 7.82 15.54 -20.94
CA HIS A 167 8.20 14.14 -21.20
C HIS A 167 7.05 13.15 -20.98
N GLY A 168 5.90 13.62 -20.48
CA GLY A 168 4.75 12.76 -20.12
C GLY A 168 5.03 11.81 -18.96
N ASP A 169 6.16 11.94 -18.26
CA ASP A 169 6.56 11.09 -17.14
C ASP A 169 6.06 11.68 -15.82
N GLY A 170 4.79 11.38 -15.52
CA GLY A 170 4.17 11.83 -14.28
C GLY A 170 4.75 11.22 -13.00
N LEU A 171 5.31 10.00 -13.06
CA LEU A 171 5.86 9.33 -11.86
C LEU A 171 7.21 9.94 -11.49
N ALA A 172 8.10 10.11 -12.46
CA ALA A 172 9.37 10.81 -12.24
C ALA A 172 9.12 12.26 -11.82
N GLY A 173 8.19 12.94 -12.51
CA GLY A 173 7.78 14.31 -12.16
C GLY A 173 7.29 14.46 -10.72
N ALA A 174 6.40 13.55 -10.27
CA ALA A 174 5.90 13.56 -8.89
C ALA A 174 6.98 13.21 -7.86
N THR A 175 7.93 12.35 -8.20
CA THR A 175 9.01 11.94 -7.29
C THR A 175 10.00 13.09 -7.10
N VAL A 176 10.46 13.68 -8.20
CA VAL A 176 11.40 14.81 -8.19
C VAL A 176 10.75 16.05 -7.56
N GLY A 177 9.51 16.36 -7.92
CA GLY A 177 8.76 17.45 -7.29
C GLY A 177 8.47 17.19 -5.80
N GLY A 178 8.29 15.93 -5.40
CA GLY A 178 8.17 15.54 -3.99
C GLY A 178 9.43 15.80 -3.18
N TYR A 179 10.62 15.56 -3.76
CA TYR A 179 11.89 15.91 -3.12
C TYR A 179 12.07 17.43 -2.94
N ALA A 180 11.40 18.26 -3.74
CA ALA A 180 11.46 19.71 -3.57
C ALA A 180 10.83 20.22 -2.28
N LEU A 181 9.82 19.50 -1.75
CA LEU A 181 9.03 19.92 -0.59
C LEU A 181 9.86 20.19 0.69
N PRO A 182 10.72 19.26 1.17
CA PRO A 182 11.55 19.53 2.33
C PRO A 182 12.56 20.67 2.11
N TYR A 183 13.10 20.82 0.90
CA TYR A 183 13.98 21.93 0.55
C TYR A 183 13.25 23.27 0.58
N ALA A 184 12.01 23.32 0.08
CA ALA A 184 11.19 24.54 0.13
C ALA A 184 10.87 24.94 1.57
N ALA A 185 10.50 23.96 2.41
CA ALA A 185 10.26 24.19 3.83
C ALA A 185 11.52 24.75 4.52
N LEU A 186 12.67 24.14 4.26
CA LEU A 186 13.95 24.57 4.81
C LEU A 186 14.35 25.97 4.31
N ALA A 187 14.17 26.25 3.02
CA ALA A 187 14.44 27.56 2.43
C ALA A 187 13.63 28.67 3.11
N GLY A 188 12.32 28.45 3.31
CA GLY A 188 11.47 29.40 4.00
C GLY A 188 11.88 29.63 5.45
N ALA A 189 12.23 28.56 6.18
CA ALA A 189 12.70 28.65 7.56
C ALA A 189 14.03 29.41 7.67
N LEU A 190 15.01 29.10 6.82
CA LEU A 190 16.32 29.78 6.80
C LEU A 190 16.22 31.25 6.35
N ALA A 191 15.27 31.59 5.47
CA ALA A 191 15.12 32.96 4.97
C ALA A 191 14.70 33.98 6.05
N VAL A 192 14.10 33.52 7.15
CA VAL A 192 13.62 34.38 8.25
C VAL A 192 14.37 34.11 9.57
N SER A 193 15.25 33.11 9.59
CA SER A 193 15.90 32.66 10.82
C SER A 193 16.82 33.71 11.42
N SER A 194 16.68 33.99 12.71
CA SER A 194 17.60 34.86 13.46
C SER A 194 18.87 34.14 13.93
N GLY A 195 18.89 32.80 13.94
CA GLY A 195 20.00 32.00 14.48
C GLY A 195 19.87 31.70 15.98
N ASP A 196 18.96 32.36 16.67
CA ASP A 196 18.76 32.19 18.11
C ASP A 196 18.20 30.81 18.48
N PRO A 197 18.59 30.22 19.61
CA PRO A 197 18.13 28.89 20.03
C PRO A 197 16.71 28.93 20.66
N VAL A 198 15.72 29.36 19.89
CA VAL A 198 14.31 29.56 20.29
C VAL A 198 13.42 28.31 20.19
N GLY A 199 13.89 27.28 19.48
CA GLY A 199 13.16 26.06 19.15
C GLY A 199 13.20 24.98 20.25
N PRO A 200 12.12 24.18 20.40
CA PRO A 200 12.00 23.15 21.43
C PRO A 200 12.69 21.82 21.08
N ILE A 201 13.30 21.72 19.89
CA ILE A 201 13.92 20.48 19.38
C ILE A 201 15.44 20.63 19.40
N GLY A 202 16.15 19.72 20.07
CA GLY A 202 17.60 19.84 20.32
C GLY A 202 18.49 19.96 19.07
N ALA A 203 18.16 19.26 17.98
CA ALA A 203 18.93 19.34 16.73
C ALA A 203 18.51 20.54 15.84
N LEU A 204 17.38 21.17 16.14
CA LEU A 204 16.74 22.23 15.34
C LEU A 204 16.40 23.41 16.25
N ARG A 205 17.30 23.75 17.18
CA ARG A 205 17.04 24.79 18.19
C ARG A 205 16.86 26.17 17.58
N TRP A 206 17.31 26.39 16.36
CA TRP A 206 17.09 27.64 15.65
C TRP A 206 15.67 27.76 15.04
N VAL A 207 14.88 26.67 15.01
CA VAL A 207 13.52 26.70 14.44
C VAL A 207 12.51 27.10 15.51
N GLY A 208 12.13 28.36 15.52
CA GLY A 208 11.03 28.90 16.31
C GLY A 208 9.70 28.91 15.56
N ALA A 209 8.72 29.61 16.13
CA ALA A 209 7.41 29.79 15.50
C ALA A 209 7.48 30.61 14.18
N PRO A 210 8.24 31.72 14.08
CA PRO A 210 8.37 32.47 12.83
C PRO A 210 8.99 31.64 11.69
N GLU A 211 10.05 30.87 11.98
CA GLU A 211 10.75 30.02 11.02
C GLU A 211 9.85 28.86 10.58
N LEU A 212 9.11 28.25 11.51
CA LEU A 212 8.12 27.22 11.18
C LEU A 212 7.00 27.79 10.29
N LEU A 213 6.55 29.02 10.55
CA LEU A 213 5.53 29.68 9.73
C LEU A 213 6.04 29.93 8.31
N ALA A 214 7.23 30.54 8.18
CA ALA A 214 7.84 30.84 6.89
C ALA A 214 8.12 29.55 6.09
N GLY A 215 8.66 28.51 6.75
CA GLY A 215 8.85 27.20 6.16
C GLY A 215 7.54 26.54 5.74
N SER A 216 6.48 26.64 6.55
CA SER A 216 5.16 26.10 6.21
C SER A 216 4.52 26.80 5.01
N VAL A 217 4.71 28.12 4.88
CA VAL A 217 4.25 28.90 3.73
C VAL A 217 5.02 28.52 2.47
N ALA A 218 6.35 28.40 2.55
CA ALA A 218 7.18 27.98 1.42
C ALA A 218 6.85 26.54 0.97
N LEU A 219 6.63 25.63 1.92
CA LEU A 219 6.14 24.27 1.67
C LEU A 219 4.77 24.28 0.97
N LEU A 220 3.84 25.10 1.45
CA LEU A 220 2.52 25.24 0.85
C LEU A 220 2.63 25.75 -0.59
N LEU A 221 3.46 26.76 -0.83
CA LEU A 221 3.69 27.32 -2.16
C LEU A 221 4.27 26.27 -3.12
N ALA A 222 5.33 25.56 -2.71
CA ALA A 222 5.91 24.48 -3.52
C ALA A 222 4.91 23.33 -3.78
N SER A 223 4.07 23.01 -2.80
CA SER A 223 3.01 22.01 -2.94
C SER A 223 1.96 22.42 -3.96
N VAL A 224 1.51 23.68 -3.91
CA VAL A 224 0.55 24.25 -4.87
C VAL A 224 1.14 24.30 -6.26
N LEU A 225 2.40 24.74 -6.41
CA LEU A 225 3.11 24.71 -7.69
C LEU A 225 3.24 23.28 -8.23
N GLY A 226 3.51 22.30 -7.37
CA GLY A 226 3.55 20.88 -7.72
C GLY A 226 2.20 20.33 -8.17
N LEU A 227 1.09 20.71 -7.51
CA LEU A 227 -0.28 20.34 -7.90
C LEU A 227 -0.63 20.84 -9.31
N PHE A 228 -0.21 22.05 -9.66
CA PHE A 228 -0.43 22.61 -10.99
C PHE A 228 0.59 22.08 -12.01
N GLY A 229 1.82 21.81 -11.57
CA GLY A 229 2.91 21.38 -12.42
C GLY A 229 2.83 19.92 -12.84
N VAL A 230 2.46 19.03 -11.94
CA VAL A 230 2.52 17.57 -12.13
C VAL A 230 1.11 16.99 -12.32
N ALA A 231 0.91 16.24 -13.40
CA ALA A 231 -0.41 15.76 -13.80
C ALA A 231 -0.89 14.49 -13.06
N THR A 232 0.00 13.79 -12.36
CA THR A 232 -0.30 12.50 -11.71
C THR A 232 0.23 12.44 -10.29
N ARG A 233 -0.22 11.44 -9.49
CA ARG A 233 0.29 11.17 -8.12
C ARG A 233 0.19 12.39 -7.19
N LEU A 234 -0.95 13.07 -7.23
CA LEU A 234 -1.18 14.32 -6.51
C LEU A 234 -1.03 14.18 -4.98
N ARG A 235 -1.12 12.96 -4.43
CA ARG A 235 -1.07 12.70 -2.99
C ARG A 235 0.13 13.34 -2.26
N ILE A 236 1.31 13.40 -2.88
CA ILE A 236 2.51 13.96 -2.22
C ILE A 236 2.34 15.47 -2.04
N PHE A 237 1.84 16.15 -3.07
CA PHE A 237 1.58 17.59 -3.00
C PHE A 237 0.37 17.92 -2.12
N VAL A 238 -0.68 17.09 -2.13
CA VAL A 238 -1.80 17.24 -1.19
C VAL A 238 -1.32 17.07 0.26
N ALA A 239 -0.44 16.10 0.52
CA ALA A 239 0.17 15.95 1.84
C ALA A 239 0.96 17.21 2.24
N GLY A 240 1.80 17.72 1.32
CA GLY A 240 2.54 18.97 1.52
C GLY A 240 1.62 20.18 1.78
N THR A 241 0.49 20.30 1.07
CA THR A 241 -0.52 21.33 1.30
C THR A 241 -1.14 21.20 2.70
N VAL A 242 -1.51 20.00 3.13
CA VAL A 242 -2.07 19.77 4.47
C VAL A 242 -1.04 20.10 5.56
N VAL A 243 0.22 19.69 5.38
CA VAL A 243 1.30 20.01 6.31
C VAL A 243 1.59 21.51 6.33
N GLY A 244 1.61 22.19 5.18
CA GLY A 244 1.83 23.63 5.10
C GLY A 244 0.72 24.43 5.78
N VAL A 245 -0.55 24.06 5.55
CA VAL A 245 -1.70 24.73 6.21
C VAL A 245 -1.71 24.44 7.71
N GLY A 246 -1.61 23.17 8.10
CA GLY A 246 -1.65 22.77 9.51
C GLY A 246 -0.43 23.25 10.31
N GLY A 247 0.75 23.20 9.70
CA GLY A 247 2.01 23.70 10.25
C GLY A 247 2.00 25.22 10.39
N GLY A 248 1.51 25.95 9.39
CA GLY A 248 1.34 27.40 9.47
C GLY A 248 0.35 27.82 10.55
N ALA A 249 -0.80 27.13 10.65
CA ALA A 249 -1.77 27.37 11.71
C ALA A 249 -1.21 27.07 13.11
N ALA A 250 -0.44 25.99 13.26
CA ALA A 250 0.24 25.66 14.51
C ALA A 250 1.35 26.66 14.85
N ALA A 251 2.10 27.14 13.86
CA ALA A 251 3.12 28.18 14.06
C ALA A 251 2.49 29.49 14.54
N LEU A 252 1.38 29.93 13.93
CA LEU A 252 0.60 31.08 14.41
C LEU A 252 0.07 30.85 15.82
N GLY A 253 -0.47 29.67 16.10
CA GLY A 253 -0.91 29.28 17.44
C GLY A 253 0.23 29.32 18.46
N ALA A 254 1.45 28.96 18.06
CA ALA A 254 2.62 28.95 18.95
C ALA A 254 3.06 30.36 19.34
N LEU A 255 2.82 31.37 18.51
CA LEU A 255 3.04 32.78 18.86
C LEU A 255 2.11 33.25 19.98
N LEU A 256 0.92 32.64 20.11
CA LEU A 256 -0.11 33.03 21.08
C LEU A 256 -0.09 32.17 22.35
N LEU A 257 0.11 30.86 22.18
CA LEU A 257 -0.07 29.85 23.23
C LEU A 257 1.25 29.17 23.65
N GLY A 258 2.35 29.49 22.98
CA GLY A 258 3.60 28.76 23.07
C GLY A 258 3.59 27.42 22.29
N PRO A 259 4.76 26.78 22.12
CA PRO A 259 4.91 25.58 21.29
C PRO A 259 4.06 24.39 21.76
N ALA A 260 4.02 24.14 23.08
CA ALA A 260 3.26 23.03 23.65
C ALA A 260 1.75 23.22 23.47
N GLY A 261 1.23 24.42 23.74
CA GLY A 261 -0.19 24.73 23.58
C GLY A 261 -0.65 24.59 22.13
N ALA A 262 0.14 25.11 21.18
CA ALA A 262 -0.18 24.98 19.77
C ALA A 262 -0.14 23.53 19.26
N ALA A 263 0.85 22.75 19.69
CA ALA A 263 0.94 21.33 19.35
C ALA A 263 -0.23 20.53 19.94
N ALA A 264 -0.68 20.85 21.16
CA ALA A 264 -1.85 20.23 21.77
C ALA A 264 -3.15 20.54 21.01
N VAL A 265 -3.37 21.81 20.64
CA VAL A 265 -4.54 22.23 19.84
C VAL A 265 -4.52 21.56 18.46
N LEU A 266 -3.36 21.53 17.80
CA LEU A 266 -3.19 20.86 16.52
C LEU A 266 -3.54 19.38 16.65
N LEU A 267 -2.90 18.64 17.57
CA LEU A 267 -3.10 17.21 17.74
C LEU A 267 -4.55 16.86 18.10
N CYS A 268 -5.19 17.69 18.93
CA CYS A 268 -6.62 17.61 19.22
C CYS A 268 -7.45 17.74 17.92
N GLY A 269 -7.24 18.81 17.15
CA GLY A 269 -7.93 19.04 15.88
C GLY A 269 -7.73 17.92 14.86
N LEU A 270 -6.51 17.41 14.71
CA LEU A 270 -6.19 16.29 13.81
C LEU A 270 -6.98 15.03 14.22
N THR A 271 -7.07 14.74 15.51
CA THR A 271 -7.77 13.56 16.03
C THR A 271 -9.26 13.56 15.66
N PHE A 272 -9.92 14.72 15.76
CA PHE A 272 -11.30 14.90 15.31
C PHE A 272 -11.42 14.88 13.79
N ALA A 273 -10.47 15.50 13.08
CA ALA A 273 -10.47 15.63 11.63
C ALA A 273 -10.43 14.28 10.90
N VAL A 274 -9.83 13.23 11.48
CA VAL A 274 -9.74 11.88 10.86
C VAL A 274 -11.09 11.38 10.32
N GLY A 275 -12.19 11.64 11.03
CA GLY A 275 -13.53 11.24 10.57
C GLY A 275 -14.11 12.10 9.44
N ALA A 276 -13.66 13.35 9.32
CA ALA A 276 -14.13 14.32 8.32
C ALA A 276 -13.31 14.28 7.02
N VAL A 277 -12.06 13.78 7.06
CA VAL A 277 -11.15 13.71 5.91
C VAL A 277 -11.77 13.00 4.69
N PRO A 278 -12.46 11.84 4.80
CA PRO A 278 -13.11 11.21 3.65
C PRO A 278 -14.17 12.09 2.98
N LEU A 279 -14.96 12.82 3.77
CA LEU A 279 -15.99 13.72 3.24
C LEU A 279 -15.36 14.90 2.49
N LEU A 280 -14.27 15.46 3.02
CA LEU A 280 -13.50 16.50 2.34
C LEU A 280 -12.88 16.00 1.04
N ALA A 281 -12.33 14.78 1.04
CA ALA A 281 -11.77 14.17 -0.17
C ALA A 281 -12.84 13.97 -1.25
N ILE A 282 -14.04 13.49 -0.89
CA ILE A 282 -15.17 13.31 -1.82
C ILE A 282 -15.58 14.67 -2.42
N ARG A 283 -15.71 15.71 -1.59
CA ARG A 283 -16.06 17.07 -2.03
C ARG A 283 -15.02 17.66 -2.98
N LEU A 284 -13.74 17.53 -2.64
CA LEU A 284 -12.64 18.07 -3.44
C LEU A 284 -12.36 17.25 -4.70
N GLY A 285 -12.62 15.95 -4.66
CA GLY A 285 -12.53 15.03 -5.79
C GLY A 285 -13.69 15.15 -6.77
N ARG A 286 -14.75 15.90 -6.40
CA ARG A 286 -15.96 16.16 -7.21
C ARG A 286 -16.61 14.87 -7.72
N VAL A 287 -16.68 13.85 -6.86
CA VAL A 287 -17.40 12.61 -7.18
C VAL A 287 -18.89 12.94 -7.37
N PRO A 288 -19.53 12.53 -8.48
CA PRO A 288 -20.97 12.73 -8.64
C PRO A 288 -21.70 12.01 -7.51
N LEU A 289 -22.36 12.77 -6.63
CA LEU A 289 -23.20 12.20 -5.59
C LEU A 289 -24.54 11.80 -6.21
N PRO A 290 -25.13 10.65 -5.84
CA PRO A 290 -26.48 10.32 -6.28
C PRO A 290 -27.44 11.43 -5.84
N PRO A 291 -28.38 11.86 -6.70
CA PRO A 291 -29.34 12.89 -6.34
C PRO A 291 -30.14 12.44 -5.11
N THR A 292 -30.11 13.24 -4.05
CA THR A 292 -30.82 12.98 -2.78
C THR A 292 -32.29 13.40 -2.84
N THR A 293 -32.82 13.75 -4.01
CA THR A 293 -34.24 14.08 -4.19
C THR A 293 -35.07 12.80 -4.18
N LEU A 294 -35.89 12.65 -3.14
CA LEU A 294 -36.94 11.62 -3.08
C LEU A 294 -37.81 11.70 -4.34
N PRO A 295 -38.22 10.58 -4.96
CA PRO A 295 -39.08 10.59 -6.13
C PRO A 295 -40.45 11.17 -5.72
N THR A 296 -40.62 12.47 -5.92
CA THR A 296 -41.88 13.17 -5.62
C THR A 296 -42.67 13.46 -6.90
N GLU A 297 -42.11 13.11 -8.07
CA GLU A 297 -42.75 13.29 -9.36
C GLU A 297 -42.92 11.94 -10.09
N PRO A 298 -44.06 11.73 -10.79
CA PRO A 298 -44.31 10.51 -11.54
C PRO A 298 -43.18 10.26 -12.55
N ALA A 299 -42.84 8.99 -12.74
CA ALA A 299 -41.77 8.52 -13.60
C ALA A 299 -42.10 8.67 -15.09
N ASP A 300 -42.26 9.90 -15.57
CA ASP A 300 -42.51 10.22 -16.96
C ASP A 300 -41.42 11.19 -17.45
N ASP A 301 -40.19 10.67 -17.53
CA ASP A 301 -39.12 11.37 -18.23
C ASP A 301 -38.10 10.36 -18.76
N ALA A 302 -38.31 9.94 -20.01
CA ALA A 302 -37.35 9.17 -20.79
C ALA A 302 -36.00 9.92 -20.97
N ASP A 303 -35.94 11.20 -20.57
CA ASP A 303 -34.74 12.03 -20.58
C ASP A 303 -33.81 11.84 -19.37
N ARG A 304 -34.27 11.28 -18.23
CA ARG A 304 -33.37 10.98 -17.10
C ARG A 304 -32.36 9.86 -17.39
N VAL A 305 -32.64 9.01 -18.38
CA VAL A 305 -31.69 7.97 -18.84
C VAL A 305 -30.50 8.58 -19.60
N ARG A 306 -30.62 9.82 -20.10
CA ARG A 306 -29.55 10.52 -20.85
C ARG A 306 -28.53 11.24 -19.95
N ASP A 307 -28.79 11.37 -18.65
CA ASP A 307 -27.93 12.10 -17.70
C ASP A 307 -27.11 11.18 -16.78
N LEU A 308 -26.89 9.92 -17.17
CA LEU A 308 -25.94 9.06 -16.45
C LEU A 308 -24.51 9.60 -16.69
N PRO A 309 -23.76 9.95 -15.63
CA PRO A 309 -22.43 10.50 -15.79
C PRO A 309 -21.53 9.49 -16.52
N ASP A 310 -20.80 9.98 -17.53
CA ASP A 310 -19.84 9.19 -18.30
C ASP A 310 -18.93 8.40 -17.35
N ARG A 311 -18.90 7.08 -17.51
CA ARG A 311 -18.12 6.15 -16.68
C ARG A 311 -16.66 6.60 -16.59
N GLY A 312 -16.08 7.11 -17.69
CA GLY A 312 -14.71 7.61 -17.70
C GLY A 312 -14.48 8.79 -16.76
N ARG A 313 -15.44 9.73 -16.70
CA ARG A 313 -15.41 10.87 -15.78
C ARG A 313 -15.56 10.44 -14.33
N VAL A 314 -16.43 9.46 -14.06
CA VAL A 314 -16.61 8.90 -12.71
C VAL A 314 -15.33 8.22 -12.24
N TYR A 315 -14.71 7.35 -13.05
CA TYR A 315 -13.45 6.70 -12.68
C TYR A 315 -12.32 7.70 -12.43
N ALA A 316 -12.20 8.74 -13.25
CA ALA A 316 -11.21 9.80 -13.05
C ALA A 316 -11.45 10.60 -11.76
N ALA A 317 -12.72 10.88 -11.41
CA ALA A 317 -13.09 11.54 -10.17
C ALA A 317 -12.78 10.68 -8.93
N VAL A 318 -13.08 9.37 -9.00
CA VAL A 318 -12.75 8.41 -7.93
C VAL A 318 -11.23 8.31 -7.74
N ALA A 319 -10.45 8.14 -8.81
CA ALA A 319 -9.00 8.07 -8.73
C ALA A 319 -8.38 9.34 -8.13
N ARG A 320 -8.90 10.53 -8.51
CA ARG A 320 -8.50 11.81 -7.92
C ARG A 320 -8.84 11.88 -6.43
N THR A 321 -10.02 11.39 -6.05
CA THR A 321 -10.48 11.33 -4.66
C THR A 321 -9.59 10.45 -3.81
N GLU A 322 -9.19 9.27 -4.31
CA GLU A 322 -8.27 8.37 -3.61
C GLU A 322 -6.89 9.01 -3.40
N GLU A 323 -6.35 9.68 -4.42
CA GLU A 323 -5.06 10.39 -4.30
C GLU A 323 -5.17 11.57 -3.31
N MET A 324 -6.29 12.29 -3.31
CA MET A 324 -6.56 13.38 -2.37
C MET A 324 -6.66 12.86 -0.93
N LEU A 325 -7.45 11.79 -0.71
CA LEU A 325 -7.61 11.14 0.59
C LEU A 325 -6.27 10.62 1.11
N THR A 326 -5.52 9.89 0.27
CA THR A 326 -4.19 9.38 0.63
C THR A 326 -3.25 10.52 1.02
N GLY A 327 -3.22 11.61 0.25
CA GLY A 327 -2.39 12.77 0.56
C GLY A 327 -2.78 13.43 1.87
N MET A 328 -4.08 13.63 2.13
CA MET A 328 -4.56 14.19 3.38
C MET A 328 -4.15 13.35 4.58
N LEU A 329 -4.30 12.01 4.49
CA LEU A 329 -3.92 11.11 5.57
C LEU A 329 -2.40 11.11 5.82
N ILE A 330 -1.57 11.17 4.78
CA ILE A 330 -0.12 11.32 4.93
C ILE A 330 0.22 12.66 5.60
N GLY A 331 -0.41 13.76 5.19
CA GLY A 331 -0.18 15.07 5.80
C GLY A 331 -0.62 15.14 7.27
N GLN A 332 -1.77 14.56 7.59
CA GLN A 332 -2.25 14.42 8.98
C GLN A 332 -1.27 13.59 9.82
N ALA A 333 -0.77 12.47 9.29
CA ALA A 333 0.22 11.64 9.95
C ALA A 333 1.53 12.39 10.25
N ALA A 334 2.03 13.15 9.28
CA ALA A 334 3.23 13.98 9.45
C ALA A 334 3.03 15.08 10.51
N LEU A 335 1.89 15.78 10.49
CA LEU A 335 1.55 16.79 11.50
C LEU A 335 1.40 16.19 12.90
N ALA A 336 0.74 15.03 13.02
CA ALA A 336 0.59 14.34 14.30
C ALA A 336 1.96 13.91 14.87
N GLY A 337 2.85 13.41 14.01
CA GLY A 337 4.23 13.09 14.39
C GLY A 337 5.00 14.33 14.86
N GLY A 338 4.92 15.45 14.13
CA GLY A 338 5.55 16.72 14.53
C GLY A 338 5.02 17.25 15.86
N ALA A 339 3.69 17.25 16.05
CA ALA A 339 3.07 17.64 17.30
C ALA A 339 3.49 16.74 18.48
N ALA A 340 3.60 15.43 18.24
CA ALA A 340 4.06 14.49 19.25
C ALA A 340 5.51 14.76 19.67
N VAL A 341 6.41 15.04 18.72
CA VAL A 341 7.80 15.42 19.03
C VAL A 341 7.85 16.67 19.89
N ILE A 342 7.08 17.72 19.56
CA ILE A 342 7.04 18.98 20.33
C ILE A 342 6.49 18.77 21.75
N LEU A 343 5.38 18.03 21.89
CA LEU A 343 4.75 17.79 23.19
C LEU A 343 5.63 16.95 24.11
N VAL A 344 6.34 15.97 23.56
CA VAL A 344 7.25 15.13 24.34
C VAL A 344 8.54 15.88 24.68
N SER A 345 9.06 16.72 23.77
CA SER A 345 10.30 17.48 24.00
C SER A 345 10.15 18.62 25.01
N THR A 346 8.95 19.20 25.11
CA THR A 346 8.64 20.24 26.13
C THR A 346 8.53 19.68 27.55
N GLY A 347 8.40 18.36 27.71
CA GLY A 347 8.61 17.66 28.98
C GLY A 347 7.42 17.61 29.93
N ASP A 348 6.28 18.19 29.58
CA ASP A 348 5.09 18.21 30.41
C ASP A 348 4.37 16.84 30.44
N VAL A 349 3.84 16.46 31.61
CA VAL A 349 3.13 15.19 31.82
C VAL A 349 1.83 15.16 31.02
N ALA A 350 1.08 16.27 31.00
CA ALA A 350 -0.15 16.34 30.22
C ALA A 350 0.14 16.22 28.71
N GLY A 351 1.23 16.80 28.24
CA GLY A 351 1.68 16.66 26.84
C GLY A 351 2.00 15.22 26.48
N ARG A 352 2.75 14.50 27.32
CA ARG A 352 3.06 13.07 27.14
C ARG A 352 1.80 12.19 27.17
N LEU A 353 0.87 12.46 28.06
CA LEU A 353 -0.42 11.77 28.12
C LEU A 353 -1.26 12.02 26.86
N LEU A 354 -1.29 13.27 26.36
CA LEU A 354 -1.99 13.62 25.14
C LEU A 354 -1.45 12.85 23.93
N VAL A 355 -0.13 12.72 23.83
CA VAL A 355 0.51 11.91 22.78
C VAL A 355 0.13 10.44 22.90
N GLY A 356 0.19 9.87 24.11
CA GLY A 356 -0.20 8.49 24.34
C GLY A 356 -1.66 8.19 23.98
N VAL A 357 -2.57 9.10 24.32
CA VAL A 357 -4.01 8.98 23.99
C VAL A 357 -4.24 9.19 22.49
N ALA A 358 -3.68 10.24 21.88
CA ALA A 358 -3.86 10.50 20.46
C ALA A 358 -3.28 9.36 19.59
N SER A 359 -2.13 8.79 19.98
CA SER A 359 -1.57 7.61 19.32
C SER A 359 -2.49 6.40 19.42
N ALA A 360 -3.13 6.14 20.57
CA ALA A 360 -4.14 5.09 20.69
C ALA A 360 -5.31 5.32 19.74
N VAL A 361 -5.83 6.54 19.70
CA VAL A 361 -6.96 6.92 18.82
C VAL A 361 -6.58 6.70 17.35
N LEU A 362 -5.41 7.13 16.91
CA LEU A 362 -4.97 6.93 15.52
C LEU A 362 -4.88 5.44 15.14
N LEU A 363 -4.38 4.59 16.06
CA LEU A 363 -4.34 3.14 15.85
C LEU A 363 -5.74 2.51 15.81
N LEU A 364 -6.67 2.96 16.66
CA LEU A 364 -8.05 2.48 16.67
C LEU A 364 -8.81 2.92 15.42
N ARG A 365 -8.71 4.21 15.06
CA ARG A 365 -9.35 4.79 13.88
C ARG A 365 -8.81 4.30 12.55
N ALA A 366 -7.64 3.66 12.54
CA ALA A 366 -7.17 2.91 11.39
C ALA A 366 -8.20 1.86 10.90
N ARG A 367 -9.09 1.39 11.78
CA ARG A 367 -10.18 0.45 11.45
C ARG A 367 -11.29 1.06 10.60
N LEU A 368 -11.41 2.39 10.57
CA LEU A 368 -12.39 3.10 9.72
C LEU A 368 -12.05 2.98 8.23
N PHE A 369 -10.80 2.63 7.91
CA PHE A 369 -10.31 2.51 6.55
C PHE A 369 -10.20 1.03 6.13
N THR A 370 -10.94 0.67 5.08
CA THR A 370 -10.91 -0.70 4.51
C THR A 370 -9.69 -0.95 3.64
N THR A 371 -9.17 0.09 2.99
CA THR A 371 -8.05 0.02 2.05
C THR A 371 -6.71 0.18 2.77
N VAL A 372 -5.77 -0.73 2.49
CA VAL A 372 -4.44 -0.76 3.11
C VAL A 372 -3.73 0.60 3.01
N ARG A 373 -3.80 1.25 1.85
CA ARG A 373 -3.15 2.55 1.61
C ARG A 373 -3.60 3.64 2.57
N HIS A 374 -4.89 3.70 2.87
CA HIS A 374 -5.45 4.68 3.80
C HIS A 374 -5.22 4.27 5.26
N ARG A 375 -5.16 2.96 5.52
CA ARG A 375 -4.92 2.41 6.86
C ARG A 375 -3.48 2.59 7.34
N VAL A 376 -2.49 2.54 6.44
CA VAL A 376 -1.06 2.61 6.79
C VAL A 376 -0.69 3.95 7.43
N ALA A 377 -1.18 5.07 6.90
CA ALA A 377 -0.84 6.40 7.42
C ALA A 377 -1.19 6.62 8.92
N PRO A 378 -2.44 6.41 9.38
CA PRO A 378 -2.78 6.55 10.81
C PRO A 378 -2.09 5.48 11.68
N VAL A 379 -1.85 4.27 11.15
CA VAL A 379 -1.10 3.24 11.88
C VAL A 379 0.33 3.69 12.14
N LEU A 380 1.03 4.15 11.11
CA LEU A 380 2.40 4.64 11.23
C LEU A 380 2.47 5.87 12.14
N ALA A 381 1.51 6.79 12.05
CA ALA A 381 1.44 7.95 12.93
C ALA A 381 1.28 7.56 14.41
N GLY A 382 0.36 6.64 14.71
CA GLY A 382 0.15 6.14 16.06
C GLY A 382 1.38 5.43 16.62
N LEU A 383 2.00 4.55 15.83
CA LEU A 383 3.23 3.85 16.20
C LEU A 383 4.41 4.82 16.39
N ALA A 384 4.57 5.80 15.50
CA ALA A 384 5.62 6.81 15.62
C ALA A 384 5.44 7.65 16.90
N GLY A 385 4.22 8.07 17.23
CA GLY A 385 3.96 8.79 18.47
C GLY A 385 4.31 7.97 19.72
N TYR A 386 3.99 6.67 19.74
CA TYR A 386 4.44 5.77 20.83
C TYR A 386 5.95 5.56 20.85
N ALA A 387 6.60 5.48 19.69
CA ALA A 387 8.06 5.34 19.62
C ALA A 387 8.77 6.59 20.16
N VAL A 388 8.29 7.79 19.80
CA VAL A 388 8.80 9.07 20.32
C VAL A 388 8.58 9.18 21.82
N LEU A 389 7.37 8.88 22.29
CA LEU A 389 7.03 8.88 23.72
C LEU A 389 7.91 7.89 24.50
N GLY A 390 8.02 6.65 24.01
CA GLY A 390 8.84 5.60 24.62
C GLY A 390 10.32 5.95 24.65
N GLY A 391 10.85 6.55 23.58
CA GLY A 391 12.25 6.98 23.51
C GLY A 391 12.60 8.02 24.57
N VAL A 392 11.73 9.01 24.79
CA VAL A 392 11.95 10.02 25.83
C VAL A 392 11.76 9.46 27.24
N LEU A 393 10.75 8.60 27.45
CA LEU A 393 10.55 7.94 28.74
C LEU A 393 11.75 7.04 29.08
N ALA A 394 12.31 6.31 28.12
CA ALA A 394 13.47 5.45 28.35
C ALA A 394 14.71 6.21 28.83
N GLY A 395 14.90 7.46 28.38
CA GLY A 395 15.99 8.33 28.80
C GLY A 395 15.77 9.01 30.16
N ALA A 396 14.53 9.11 30.63
CA ALA A 396 14.16 9.87 31.82
C ALA A 396 13.99 9.02 33.10
N VAL A 397 14.07 7.69 32.99
CA VAL A 397 13.70 6.78 34.09
C VAL A 397 14.88 6.02 34.70
N ASP A 398 14.71 5.73 35.98
CA ASP A 398 15.57 4.90 36.82
C ASP A 398 15.56 3.42 36.38
N ALA A 399 16.52 2.63 36.89
CA ALA A 399 16.75 1.25 36.45
C ALA A 399 15.51 0.36 36.61
N THR A 400 14.73 0.57 37.67
CA THR A 400 13.50 -0.19 37.95
C THR A 400 12.42 0.12 36.92
N LEU A 401 12.11 1.40 36.66
CA LEU A 401 11.13 1.75 35.62
C LEU A 401 11.59 1.32 34.24
N ARG A 402 12.89 1.38 33.95
CA ARG A 402 13.44 0.89 32.68
C ARG A 402 13.16 -0.60 32.47
N LEU A 403 13.34 -1.41 33.52
CA LEU A 403 12.98 -2.83 33.48
C LEU A 403 11.48 -3.00 33.25
N THR A 404 10.62 -2.20 33.89
CA THR A 404 9.17 -2.27 33.65
C THR A 404 8.79 -1.90 32.22
N LEU A 405 9.46 -0.91 31.60
CA LEU A 405 9.25 -0.55 30.20
C LEU A 405 9.69 -1.69 29.26
N VAL A 406 10.81 -2.36 29.55
CA VAL A 406 11.28 -3.49 28.75
C VAL A 406 10.31 -4.67 28.84
N VAL A 407 9.93 -5.07 30.06
CA VAL A 407 9.02 -6.20 30.27
C VAL A 407 7.62 -5.88 29.73
N GLY A 408 7.09 -4.70 30.03
CA GLY A 408 5.80 -4.24 29.52
C GLY A 408 5.79 -4.14 28.00
N GLY A 409 6.84 -3.58 27.40
CA GLY A 409 7.01 -3.50 25.95
C GLY A 409 7.07 -4.87 25.29
N LEU A 410 7.81 -5.81 25.87
CA LEU A 410 7.88 -7.20 25.39
C LEU A 410 6.50 -7.87 25.44
N LEU A 411 5.79 -7.74 26.56
CA LEU A 411 4.44 -8.31 26.70
C LEU A 411 3.48 -7.72 25.67
N VAL A 412 3.47 -6.40 25.49
CA VAL A 412 2.62 -5.73 24.48
C VAL A 412 2.99 -6.22 23.07
N ALA A 413 4.28 -6.31 22.73
CA ALA A 413 4.72 -6.79 21.42
C ALA A 413 4.24 -8.23 21.15
N LEU A 414 4.43 -9.14 22.12
CA LEU A 414 3.99 -10.53 22.00
C LEU A 414 2.46 -10.63 21.86
N LEU A 415 1.70 -9.85 22.64
CA LEU A 415 0.24 -9.79 22.53
C LEU A 415 -0.23 -9.26 21.18
N VAL A 416 0.44 -8.23 20.63
CA VAL A 416 0.12 -7.69 19.30
C VAL A 416 0.40 -8.72 18.21
N VAL A 417 1.53 -9.42 18.26
CA VAL A 417 1.87 -10.48 17.29
C VAL A 417 0.89 -11.64 17.39
N ALA A 418 0.62 -12.13 18.60
CA ALA A 418 -0.33 -13.21 18.85
C ALA A 418 -1.76 -12.83 18.40
N GLY A 419 -2.21 -11.63 18.76
CA GLY A 419 -3.50 -11.10 18.32
C GLY A 419 -3.58 -10.95 16.81
N GLY A 420 -2.61 -10.29 16.19
CA GLY A 420 -2.58 -10.06 14.75
C GLY A 420 -2.59 -11.36 13.94
N THR A 421 -1.77 -12.34 14.32
CA THR A 421 -1.71 -13.65 13.64
C THR A 421 -2.98 -14.49 13.85
N THR A 422 -3.59 -14.42 15.04
CA THR A 422 -4.83 -15.14 15.35
C THR A 422 -6.03 -14.55 14.59
N TYR A 423 -6.21 -13.23 14.66
CA TYR A 423 -7.33 -12.53 14.01
C TYR A 423 -7.15 -12.37 12.49
N ALA A 424 -5.96 -12.65 11.94
CA ALA A 424 -5.78 -12.81 10.50
C ALA A 424 -6.49 -14.07 9.97
N ARG A 425 -6.67 -15.09 10.81
CA ARG A 425 -7.26 -16.40 10.43
C ARG A 425 -8.69 -16.59 10.93
N ARG A 426 -9.15 -15.75 11.86
CA ARG A 426 -10.46 -15.87 12.51
C ARG A 426 -11.15 -14.51 12.60
N PRO A 427 -12.47 -14.43 12.37
CA PRO A 427 -13.19 -13.18 12.57
C PRO A 427 -13.11 -12.75 14.04
N VAL A 428 -12.95 -11.45 14.26
CA VAL A 428 -12.95 -10.84 15.61
C VAL A 428 -14.35 -10.99 16.22
N SER A 429 -14.43 -11.31 17.50
CA SER A 429 -15.73 -11.45 18.17
C SER A 429 -16.45 -10.09 18.26
N PRO A 430 -17.81 -10.06 18.19
CA PRO A 430 -18.57 -8.81 18.29
C PRO A 430 -18.30 -8.02 19.57
N TYR A 431 -18.03 -8.71 20.68
CA TYR A 431 -17.71 -8.09 21.97
C TYR A 431 -16.40 -7.30 21.93
N VAL A 432 -15.36 -7.84 21.29
CA VAL A 432 -14.06 -7.14 21.14
C VAL A 432 -14.22 -5.93 20.22
N GLY A 433 -15.05 -6.03 19.17
CA GLY A 433 -15.44 -4.89 18.35
C GLY A 433 -16.08 -3.79 19.21
N ARG A 434 -17.08 -4.15 20.01
CA ARG A 434 -17.80 -3.19 20.87
C ARG A 434 -16.92 -2.54 21.93
N ILE A 435 -16.01 -3.30 22.55
CA ILE A 435 -15.04 -2.75 23.51
C ILE A 435 -14.12 -1.74 22.82
N ALA A 436 -13.68 -2.04 21.60
CA ALA A 436 -12.85 -1.10 20.84
C ALA A 436 -13.61 0.18 20.45
N ASP A 437 -14.90 0.09 20.12
CA ASP A 437 -15.72 1.27 19.82
C ASP A 437 -15.92 2.17 21.06
N LEU A 438 -16.16 1.55 22.22
CA LEU A 438 -16.26 2.27 23.50
C LEU A 438 -14.93 2.91 23.89
N ALA A 439 -13.82 2.18 23.72
CA ALA A 439 -12.48 2.70 23.96
C ALA A 439 -12.14 3.86 23.03
N ASP A 440 -12.44 3.75 21.72
CA ASP A 440 -12.24 4.84 20.76
C ASP A 440 -13.00 6.09 21.19
N THR A 441 -14.29 5.94 21.52
CA THR A 441 -15.14 7.06 21.95
C THR A 441 -14.60 7.71 23.21
N LEU A 442 -14.26 6.92 24.23
CA LEU A 442 -13.72 7.42 25.50
C LEU A 442 -12.40 8.16 25.30
N LEU A 443 -11.49 7.58 24.51
CA LEU A 443 -10.18 8.17 24.23
C LEU A 443 -10.35 9.49 23.46
N VAL A 444 -11.16 9.53 22.40
CA VAL A 444 -11.45 10.73 21.62
C VAL A 444 -12.02 11.84 22.51
N VAL A 445 -12.97 11.51 23.40
CA VAL A 445 -13.53 12.49 24.35
C VAL A 445 -12.47 12.98 25.33
N SER A 446 -11.56 12.12 25.78
CA SER A 446 -10.49 12.49 26.72
C SER A 446 -9.40 13.40 26.13
N VAL A 447 -9.25 13.45 24.81
CA VAL A 447 -8.26 14.33 24.14
C VAL A 447 -8.48 15.81 24.50
N VAL A 448 -9.74 16.26 24.55
CA VAL A 448 -10.09 17.66 24.85
C VAL A 448 -9.67 18.07 26.27
N PRO A 449 -10.09 17.39 27.35
CA PRO A 449 -9.70 17.78 28.70
C PRO A 449 -8.19 17.67 28.94
N ILE A 450 -7.49 16.72 28.30
CA ILE A 450 -6.03 16.64 28.39
C ILE A 450 -5.37 17.80 27.65
N ALA A 451 -5.86 18.21 26.47
CA ALA A 451 -5.36 19.40 25.78
C ALA A 451 -5.59 20.68 26.62
N CYS A 452 -6.72 20.78 27.33
CA CYS A 452 -6.95 21.86 28.28
C CYS A 452 -5.95 21.86 29.45
N ALA A 453 -5.51 20.68 29.90
CA ALA A 453 -4.44 20.57 30.91
C ALA A 453 -3.10 21.09 30.38
N VAL A 454 -2.71 20.73 29.15
CA VAL A 454 -1.48 21.25 28.50
C VAL A 454 -1.51 22.77 28.39
N LEU A 455 -2.68 23.34 28.12
CA LEU A 455 -2.87 24.80 28.04
C LEU A 455 -2.84 25.48 29.42
N GLY A 456 -2.81 24.73 30.53
CA GLY A 456 -2.87 25.26 31.90
C GLY A 456 -4.22 25.87 32.26
N LEU A 457 -5.31 25.51 31.56
CA LEU A 457 -6.63 26.11 31.77
C LEU A 457 -7.21 25.79 33.15
N TYR A 458 -6.96 24.60 33.69
CA TYR A 458 -7.44 24.23 35.01
C TYR A 458 -6.80 25.05 36.13
N GLU A 459 -5.49 25.32 36.04
CA GLU A 459 -4.81 26.16 37.03
C GLU A 459 -5.27 27.62 36.94
N ARG A 460 -5.49 28.14 35.72
CA ARG A 460 -6.10 29.47 35.55
C ARG A 460 -7.51 29.55 36.12
N ALA A 461 -8.32 28.51 35.92
CA ALA A 461 -9.67 28.45 36.48
C ALA A 461 -9.67 28.35 38.01
N ARG A 462 -8.74 27.58 38.60
CA ARG A 462 -8.55 27.51 40.06
C ARG A 462 -8.13 28.86 40.63
N GLY A 463 -7.18 29.55 40.00
CA GLY A 463 -6.74 30.88 40.44
C GLY A 463 -7.80 31.99 40.33
N LEU A 464 -8.86 31.78 39.53
CA LEU A 464 -10.04 32.66 39.51
C LEU A 464 -11.03 32.38 40.64
N LEU A 465 -10.97 31.19 41.25
CA LEU A 465 -11.86 30.74 42.33
C LEU A 465 -11.25 30.91 43.73
N GLY A 466 -9.95 31.25 43.82
CA GLY A 466 -9.23 31.47 45.09
C GLY A 466 -7.92 30.71 45.16
#